data_AF-A0A270BH41-F1
#
_entry.id   AF-A0A270BH41-F1
#
_cell.length_a   1.000
_cell.length_b   1.000
_cell.length_c   1.000
_cell.angle_alpha   90.00
_cell.angle_beta   90.00
_cell.angle_gamma   90.00
#
_symmetry.space_group_name_H-M   'P 1'
#
loop_
_entity.id
_entity.type
_entity.pdbx_description
1 polymer ?
#
loop_
_entity_poly.entity_id
_entity_poly.type
_entity_poly.pdbx_seq_one_letter_code
_entity_poly.pdbx_strand_id
1 'polypeptide(L)' 'MANAEPSIRLSPRRAELASFERCYAVAVRRCAASGRAQFIVNTGETLRPFRVSSRPPGNGERLTTLVA' A
#
# COMPACT_ATOMS: atom_id res chain seq x y z
N MET A 1 2.30 12.63 -29.76
CA MET A 1 2.13 11.18 -29.51
C MET A 1 2.00 10.97 -28.01
N ALA A 2 0.78 10.97 -27.47
CA ALA A 2 0.55 10.64 -26.07
C ALA A 2 0.54 9.13 -25.94
N ASN A 3 1.59 8.56 -25.34
CA ASN A 3 1.59 7.16 -24.95
C ASN A 3 0.52 7.01 -23.86
N ALA A 4 -0.67 6.55 -24.23
CA ALA A 4 -1.64 6.08 -23.26
C ALA A 4 -0.99 4.88 -22.56
N GLU A 5 -0.50 5.08 -21.33
CA GLU A 5 -0.07 3.97 -20.48
C GLU A 5 -1.18 2.93 -20.49
N PRO A 6 -0.88 1.66 -20.77
CA PRO A 6 -1.90 0.63 -20.75
C PRO A 6 -2.51 0.66 -19.35
N SER A 7 -3.79 1.03 -19.27
CA SER A 7 -4.57 0.97 -18.04
C SER A 7 -4.69 -0.51 -17.68
N ILE A 8 -3.67 -1.01 -16.99
CA ILE A 8 -3.57 -2.41 -16.56
C ILE A 8 -4.71 -2.63 -15.57
N ARG A 9 -5.82 -3.15 -16.10
CA ARG A 9 -6.96 -3.60 -15.33
C ARG A 9 -6.49 -4.81 -14.52
N LEU A 10 -6.29 -4.60 -13.22
CA LEU A 10 -6.12 -5.68 -12.28
C LEU A 10 -7.31 -6.63 -12.37
N SER A 11 -7.07 -7.94 -12.24
CA SER A 11 -8.16 -8.87 -12.02
C SER A 11 -8.88 -8.48 -10.71
N PRO A 12 -10.19 -8.77 -10.57
CA PRO A 12 -10.97 -8.36 -9.39
C PRO A 12 -10.30 -8.75 -8.07
N ARG A 13 -9.74 -9.96 -8.01
CA ARG A 13 -9.01 -10.45 -6.83
C ARG A 13 -7.71 -9.68 -6.56
N ARG A 14 -6.97 -9.29 -7.59
CA ARG A 14 -5.78 -8.45 -7.41
C ARG A 14 -6.16 -7.04 -6.98
N ALA A 15 -7.26 -6.49 -7.49
CA ALA A 15 -7.77 -5.19 -7.05
C ALA A 15 -8.19 -5.22 -5.57
N GLU A 16 -8.86 -6.29 -5.13
CA GLU A 16 -9.22 -6.48 -3.71
C GLU A 16 -7.96 -6.60 -2.83
N LEU A 17 -6.96 -7.42 -3.21
CA LEU A 17 -5.72 -7.58 -2.44
C LEU A 17 -4.86 -6.32 -2.42
N ALA A 18 -4.90 -5.54 -3.50
CA ALA A 18 -4.25 -4.25 -3.62
C ALA A 18 -5.06 -3.11 -2.99
N SER A 19 -6.24 -3.39 -2.41
CA SER A 19 -7.05 -2.37 -1.76
C SER A 19 -6.37 -1.85 -0.49
N PHE A 20 -6.74 -0.62 -0.13
CA PHE A 20 -6.32 -0.03 1.13
C PHE A 20 -6.80 -0.86 2.33
N GLU A 21 -8.03 -1.37 2.32
CA GLU A 21 -8.60 -2.16 3.42
C GLU A 21 -7.78 -3.42 3.71
N ARG A 22 -7.39 -4.16 2.65
CA ARG A 22 -6.52 -5.33 2.82
C ARG A 22 -5.14 -4.94 3.31
N CYS A 23 -4.57 -3.85 2.81
CA CYS A 23 -3.30 -3.34 3.32
C CYS A 23 -3.38 -2.94 4.80
N TYR A 24 -4.48 -2.31 5.22
CA TYR A 24 -4.71 -1.94 6.61
C TYR A 24 -4.83 -3.17 7.52
N ALA A 25 -5.61 -4.17 7.11
CA ALA A 25 -5.72 -5.43 7.86
C ALA A 25 -4.35 -6.11 8.03
N VAL A 26 -3.49 -6.08 7.01
CA VAL A 26 -2.11 -6.59 7.10
C VAL A 26 -1.26 -5.74 8.05
N ALA A 27 -1.40 -4.42 8.01
CA ALA A 27 -0.69 -3.51 8.92
C ALA A 27 -1.06 -3.77 10.39
N VAL A 28 -2.34 -3.92 10.71
CA VAL A 28 -2.80 -4.28 12.07
C VAL A 28 -2.20 -5.61 12.52
N ARG A 29 -2.29 -6.66 11.68
CA ARG A 29 -1.72 -7.97 12.00
C ARG A 29 -0.21 -7.92 12.23
N ARG A 30 0.52 -7.16 11.41
CA ARG A 30 1.97 -6.97 11.57
C ARG A 30 2.32 -6.15 12.81
N CYS A 31 1.53 -5.13 13.14
CA CYS A 31 1.72 -4.36 14.37
C CYS A 31 1.57 -5.27 15.59
N ALA A 32 0.45 -6.00 15.67
CA ALA A 32 0.18 -6.95 16.76
C ALA A 32 1.26 -8.05 16.87
N ALA A 33 1.74 -8.59 15.75
CA ALA A 33 2.73 -9.67 15.76
C ALA A 33 4.16 -9.19 16.11
N SER A 34 4.52 -7.96 15.75
CA SER A 34 5.90 -7.45 15.91
C SER A 34 6.07 -6.42 17.01
N GLY A 35 4.97 -5.88 17.56
CA GLY A 35 4.98 -4.75 18.50
C GLY A 35 5.52 -3.45 17.89
N ARG A 36 5.69 -3.39 16.57
CA ARG A 36 6.22 -2.22 15.86
C ARG A 36 5.14 -1.55 15.05
N ALA A 37 5.14 -0.21 15.10
CA ALA A 37 4.27 0.60 14.26
C ALA A 37 4.45 0.26 12.77
N GLN A 38 3.35 0.29 12.02
CA GLN A 38 3.31 0.00 10.60
C GLN A 38 2.79 1.23 9.85
N PHE A 39 3.52 1.59 8.81
CA PHE A 39 3.24 2.71 7.93
C PHE A 39 2.66 2.16 6.63
N ILE A 40 1.50 2.69 6.23
CA ILE A 40 0.88 2.41 4.94
C ILE A 40 1.23 3.58 4.01
N VAL A 41 2.02 3.30 2.99
CA VAL A 41 2.51 4.27 2.02
C VAL A 41 1.79 4.04 0.68
N ASN A 42 1.31 5.11 0.07
CA ASN A 42 0.84 5.09 -1.29
C ASN A 42 2.04 5.23 -2.24
N THR A 43 2.21 4.27 -3.13
CA THR A 43 3.36 4.16 -4.04
C THR A 43 3.13 4.85 -5.37
N GLY A 44 1.89 5.22 -5.71
CA GLY A 44 1.50 5.67 -7.04
C GLY A 44 1.50 4.59 -8.12
N GLU A 45 1.92 3.35 -7.80
CA GLU A 45 1.99 2.26 -8.77
C GLU A 45 0.62 1.62 -8.99
N THR A 46 0.18 1.49 -10.24
CA THR A 46 -1.13 0.88 -10.60
C THR A 46 -1.30 -0.55 -10.09
N LEU A 47 -0.22 -1.33 -10.09
CA LEU A 47 -0.24 -2.75 -9.70
C LEU A 47 -0.07 -2.98 -8.20
N ARG A 48 0.56 -2.03 -7.50
CA ARG A 48 0.87 -2.13 -6.07
C ARG A 48 0.68 -0.76 -5.41
N PRO A 49 -0.54 -0.22 -5.40
CA PRO A 49 -0.83 1.16 -5.01
C PRO A 49 -0.47 1.46 -3.54
N PHE A 50 -0.44 0.42 -2.69
CA PHE A 50 -0.07 0.55 -1.29
C PHE A 50 1.02 -0.43 -0.90
N ARG A 51 1.85 0.00 0.04
CA ARG A 51 2.85 -0.82 0.70
C ARG A 51 2.79 -0.60 2.20
N VAL A 52 2.88 -1.71 2.94
CA VAL A 52 3.06 -1.69 4.40
C VAL A 52 4.54 -1.83 4.74
N SER A 53 5.05 -0.94 5.58
CA SER A 53 6.44 -0.89 6.02
C SER A 53 6.50 -0.64 7.52
N SER A 54 7.42 -1.29 8.23
CA SER A 54 7.73 -0.96 9.63
C SER A 54 8.72 0.20 9.78
N ARG A 55 9.29 0.65 8.66
CA ARG A 55 10.13 1.85 8.59
C ARG A 55 9.28 3.04 8.20
N PRO A 56 9.55 4.24 8.77
CA PRO A 56 8.90 5.46 8.34
C PRO A 56 9.15 5.70 6.85
N PRO A 57 8.20 6.36 6.16
CA PRO A 57 8.38 6.71 4.76
C PRO A 57 9.56 7.66 4.57
N GLY A 58 10.26 7.51 3.44
CA GLY A 58 11.31 8.42 3.02
C GLY A 58 10.77 9.75 2.48
N ASN A 59 11.66 10.69 2.18
CA ASN A 59 11.29 11.98 1.60
C ASN A 59 10.59 11.78 0.25
N GLY A 60 9.38 12.31 0.11
CA GLY A 60 8.55 12.19 -1.09
C GLY A 60 7.62 10.99 -1.15
N GLU A 61 7.74 10.02 -0.22
CA GLU A 61 6.77 8.94 -0.11
C GLU A 61 5.48 9.44 0.57
N ARG A 62 4.32 9.12 -0.02
CA ARG A 62 3.02 9.60 0.49
C ARG A 62 2.50 8.66 1.58
N LEU A 63 2.69 9.05 2.84
CA LEU A 63 2.08 8.37 3.98
C LEU A 63 0.56 8.50 3.90
N THR A 64 -0.13 7.36 3.95
CA THR A 64 -1.60 7.33 4.01
C THR A 64 -2.07 7.17 5.46
N THR A 65 -1.45 6.25 6.20
CA THR A 65 -1.88 5.92 7.56
C THR A 65 -0.73 5.33 8.37
N LEU A 66 -0.71 5.64 9.66
CA LEU A 66 0.10 4.99 10.68
C LEU A 66 -0.78 4.07 11.53
N VAL A 67 -0.32 2.85 11.79
CA VAL A 67 -0.92 1.90 12.71
C VAL A 67 0.08 1.64 13.82
N ALA A 68 -0.28 1.96 15.07
CA ALA A 68 0.56 1.80 16.26
C ALA A 68 -0.21 1.08 17.35
#